data_AF-A0A3R6NDR7-F1
#
_entry.id   AF-A0A3R6NDR7-F1
#
_cell.length_a   1.000
_cell.length_b   1.000
_cell.length_c   1.000
_cell.angle_alpha   90.00
_cell.angle_beta   90.00
_cell.angle_gamma   90.00
#
_symmetry.space_group_name_H-M   'P 1'
#
loop_
_entity.id
_entity.type
_entity.pdbx_description
1 polymer ?
#
loop_
_entity_poly.entity_id
_entity_poly.type
_entity_poly.pdbx_seq_one_letter_code
_entity_poly.pdbx_strand_id
1 'polypeptide(L)'
;MSKVILFSGVHGVGKGYFLKQNITEKDNLVCCTASILIEKYKVSDDAGYKRVSNINDNQDILLKALAEFKTEYKEKNILLDGHLCMLNKDGQVTRIPENFVKKADICGIIILSDSAEMIYDRLNLRDSKTLQIEKIIELQREEQLYAKYLKKKYRVNFENVTHKCDRNEFLNYVEGMW
;
A
#
# COMPACT_ATOMS: atom_id res chain seq x y z
N MET A 1 -19.92 2.13 7.47
CA MET A 1 -18.52 1.89 7.85
C MET A 1 -17.67 2.18 6.63
N SER A 2 -16.60 2.95 6.79
CA SER A 2 -15.64 3.25 5.71
C SER A 2 -15.00 1.96 5.19
N LYS A 3 -15.16 1.70 3.89
CA LYS A 3 -14.47 0.58 3.22
C LYS A 3 -13.01 0.96 2.97
N VAL A 4 -12.12 -0.02 2.93
CA VAL A 4 -10.69 0.20 2.67
C VAL A 4 -10.24 -0.62 1.48
N ILE A 5 -9.68 0.05 0.48
CA ILE A 5 -8.90 -0.59 -0.57
C ILE A 5 -7.42 -0.33 -0.29
N LEU A 6 -6.61 -1.39 -0.37
CA LEU A 6 -5.16 -1.26 -0.36
C LEU A 6 -4.68 -0.89 -1.76
N PHE A 7 -4.08 0.28 -1.91
CA PHE A 7 -3.36 0.68 -3.11
C PHE A 7 -1.89 0.27 -2.96
N SER A 8 -1.55 -0.86 -3.57
CA SER A 8 -0.25 -1.51 -3.48
C SER A 8 0.61 -1.26 -4.71
N GLY A 9 1.89 -1.58 -4.59
CA GLY A 9 2.87 -1.39 -5.65
C GLY A 9 4.26 -1.33 -5.06
N VAL A 10 5.27 -1.75 -5.81
CA VAL A 10 6.66 -1.73 -5.34
C VAL A 10 7.15 -0.30 -5.02
N HIS A 11 8.15 -0.19 -4.16
CA HIS A 11 8.78 1.11 -3.88
C HIS A 11 9.32 1.72 -5.18
N GLY A 12 9.17 3.03 -5.37
CA GLY A 12 9.57 3.72 -6.60
C GLY A 12 8.62 3.59 -7.79
N VAL A 13 7.58 2.74 -7.72
CA VAL A 13 6.61 2.61 -8.83
C VAL A 13 5.80 3.89 -9.08
N GLY A 14 5.75 4.81 -8.11
CA GLY A 14 5.07 6.11 -8.26
C GLY A 14 3.64 6.16 -7.71
N LYS A 15 3.31 5.36 -6.70
CA LYS A 15 1.97 5.31 -6.09
C LYS A 15 1.42 6.68 -5.68
N GLY A 16 2.18 7.42 -4.86
CA GLY A 16 1.77 8.75 -4.40
C GLY A 16 1.58 9.75 -5.55
N TYR A 17 2.40 9.66 -6.60
CA TYR A 17 2.22 10.45 -7.82
C TYR A 17 0.90 10.07 -8.52
N PHE A 18 0.68 8.77 -8.74
CA PHE A 18 -0.53 8.26 -9.39
C PHE A 18 -1.81 8.68 -8.64
N LEU A 19 -1.86 8.52 -7.31
CA LEU A 19 -3.01 8.93 -6.50
C LEU A 19 -3.23 10.45 -6.57
N LYS A 20 -2.17 11.26 -6.51
CA LYS A 20 -2.27 12.73 -6.62
C LYS A 20 -2.84 13.18 -7.98
N GLN A 21 -2.54 12.47 -9.07
CA GLN A 21 -3.06 12.80 -10.40
C GLN A 21 -4.53 12.36 -10.59
N ASN A 22 -4.95 11.28 -9.93
CA ASN A 22 -6.24 10.65 -10.20
C ASN A 22 -7.31 10.92 -9.14
N ILE A 23 -6.94 11.28 -7.92
CA ILE A 23 -7.88 11.55 -6.82
C ILE A 23 -7.90 13.03 -6.48
N THR A 24 -9.10 13.56 -6.25
CA THR A 24 -9.37 14.95 -5.91
C THR A 24 -10.27 15.05 -4.67
N GLU A 25 -10.37 16.23 -4.09
CA GLU A 25 -11.23 16.49 -2.91
C GLU A 25 -12.73 16.28 -3.18
N LYS A 26 -13.15 16.27 -4.46
CA LYS A 26 -14.53 16.04 -4.89
C LYS A 26 -14.92 14.56 -4.85
N ASP A 27 -13.94 13.66 -4.80
CA ASP A 27 -14.19 12.22 -4.75
C ASP A 27 -14.66 11.84 -3.35
N ASN A 28 -15.61 10.90 -3.25
CA ASN A 28 -16.14 10.42 -1.97
C ASN A 28 -15.21 9.42 -1.26
N LEU A 29 -13.91 9.71 -1.30
CA LEU A 29 -12.86 8.91 -0.70
C LEU A 29 -11.74 9.80 -0.17
N VAL A 30 -10.85 9.20 0.62
CA VAL A 30 -9.65 9.84 1.13
C VAL A 30 -8.46 8.89 0.98
N CYS A 31 -7.30 9.45 0.65
CA CYS A 31 -6.05 8.69 0.56
C CYS A 31 -5.23 8.87 1.85
N CYS A 32 -4.63 7.81 2.35
CA CYS A 32 -3.63 7.88 3.41
C CYS A 32 -2.45 6.95 3.10
N THR A 33 -1.24 7.38 3.46
CA THR A 33 -0.03 6.57 3.26
C THR A 33 0.33 5.82 4.54
N ALA A 34 0.50 4.51 4.42
CA ALA A 34 0.79 3.62 5.55
C ALA A 34 2.03 4.04 6.35
N SER A 35 3.11 4.45 5.68
CA SER A 35 4.32 4.91 6.37
C SER A 35 4.09 6.18 7.19
N ILE A 36 3.33 7.15 6.67
CA ILE A 36 2.97 8.39 7.38
C ILE A 36 2.09 8.06 8.59
N LEU A 37 1.10 7.17 8.42
CA LEU A 37 0.28 6.71 9.52
C LEU A 37 1.12 6.05 10.62
N ILE A 38 2.07 5.20 10.26
CA ILE A 38 2.98 4.55 11.23
C ILE A 38 3.86 5.60 11.94
N GLU A 39 4.42 6.56 11.21
CA GLU A 39 5.28 7.61 11.75
C GLU A 39 4.58 8.46 12.81
N LYS A 40 3.28 8.78 12.62
CA LYS A 40 2.48 9.53 13.60
C LYS A 40 2.47 8.90 15.01
N TYR A 41 2.60 7.58 15.11
CA TYR A 41 2.63 6.84 16.39
C TYR A 41 4.05 6.49 16.86
N LYS A 42 5.07 6.79 16.04
CA LYS A 42 6.48 6.62 16.42
C LYS A 42 7.06 7.85 17.14
N VAL A 43 6.43 9.02 17.04
CA VAL A 43 6.95 10.31 17.56
C VAL A 43 6.45 10.64 18.98
N SER A 44 6.23 9.64 19.84
CA SER A 44 6.07 9.89 21.28
C SER A 44 7.15 9.16 22.08
N ASP A 45 8.40 9.61 21.91
CA ASP A 45 9.56 9.13 22.67
C ASP A 45 9.65 9.73 24.09
N ASP A 46 8.62 10.46 24.56
CA ASP A 46 8.53 10.93 25.97
C ASP A 46 7.90 9.91 26.93
N ALA A 47 7.68 8.68 26.50
CA ALA A 47 7.31 7.58 27.41
C ALA A 47 7.83 6.22 26.93
N GLY A 48 9.15 6.05 26.86
CA GLY A 48 9.81 4.78 27.18
C GLY A 48 9.49 3.52 26.35
N TYR A 49 8.99 3.61 25.12
CA TYR A 49 8.71 2.42 24.30
C TYR A 49 9.60 2.31 23.06
N LYS A 50 10.64 1.47 23.22
CA LYS A 50 11.40 0.69 22.24
C LYS A 50 11.10 1.00 20.76
N ARG A 51 12.13 1.53 20.08
CA ARG A 51 12.28 1.53 18.62
C ARG A 51 11.78 0.22 18.01
N VAL A 52 10.64 0.29 17.34
CA VAL A 52 10.04 -0.82 16.63
C VAL A 52 10.87 -1.15 15.41
N SER A 53 11.55 -2.31 15.47
CA SER A 53 12.43 -2.80 14.42
C SER A 53 11.85 -4.02 13.69
N ASN A 54 10.59 -4.40 13.95
CA ASN A 54 9.94 -5.61 13.41
C ASN A 54 8.74 -5.26 12.50
N ILE A 55 8.52 -6.06 11.45
CA ILE A 55 7.42 -5.87 10.50
C ILE A 55 6.07 -6.07 11.19
N ASN A 56 5.95 -7.07 12.06
CA ASN A 56 4.72 -7.37 12.79
C ASN A 56 4.28 -6.19 13.67
N ASP A 57 5.23 -5.61 14.41
CA ASP A 57 5.00 -4.44 15.25
C ASP A 57 4.54 -3.22 14.43
N ASN A 58 5.09 -3.02 13.22
CA ASN A 58 4.63 -1.94 12.32
C ASN A 58 3.19 -2.18 11.83
N GLN A 59 2.78 -3.43 11.60
CA GLN A 59 1.40 -3.72 11.19
C GLN A 59 0.41 -3.46 12.32
N ASP A 60 0.75 -3.79 13.57
CA ASP A 60 -0.11 -3.50 14.72
C ASP A 60 -0.25 -1.99 14.94
N ILE A 61 0.85 -1.23 14.79
CA ILE A 61 0.79 0.25 14.79
C ILE A 61 -0.11 0.77 13.66
N LEU A 62 0.06 0.25 12.44
CA LEU A 62 -0.74 0.67 11.29
C LEU A 62 -2.22 0.36 11.49
N LEU A 63 -2.57 -0.78 12.10
CA LEU A 63 -3.96 -1.13 12.41
C LEU A 63 -4.59 -0.12 13.37
N LYS A 64 -3.87 0.27 14.43
CA LYS A 64 -4.34 1.30 15.36
C LYS A 64 -4.50 2.64 14.64
N ALA A 65 -3.48 3.05 13.89
CA ALA A 65 -3.49 4.30 13.13
C ALA A 65 -4.64 4.38 12.12
N LEU A 66 -4.87 3.29 11.39
CA LEU A 66 -5.95 3.18 10.42
C LEU A 66 -7.33 3.19 11.08
N ALA A 67 -7.47 2.60 12.27
CA ALA A 67 -8.72 2.65 13.03
C ALA A 67 -9.07 4.08 13.45
N GLU A 68 -8.09 4.84 13.96
CA GLU A 68 -8.29 6.26 14.30
C GLU A 68 -8.59 7.11 13.04
N PHE A 69 -7.90 6.83 11.93
CA PHE A 69 -8.16 7.48 10.64
C PHE A 69 -9.58 7.19 10.12
N LYS A 70 -10.06 5.94 10.26
CA LYS A 70 -11.46 5.58 9.95
C LYS A 70 -12.46 6.37 10.78
N THR A 71 -12.17 6.64 12.06
CA THR A 71 -13.03 7.45 12.92
C THR A 71 -13.07 8.91 12.48
N GLU A 72 -11.93 9.48 12.08
CA GLU A 72 -11.83 10.83 11.54
C GLU A 72 -12.61 11.00 10.23
N TYR A 73 -12.54 10.00 9.32
CA TYR A 73 -13.16 10.02 7.99
C TYR A 73 -14.35 9.06 7.84
N LYS A 74 -15.21 8.96 8.86
CA LYS A 74 -16.28 7.95 8.98
C LYS A 74 -17.28 7.85 7.80
N GLU A 75 -17.43 8.92 7.01
CA GLU A 75 -18.34 8.99 5.86
C GLU A 75 -17.63 8.77 4.50
N LYS A 76 -16.30 8.60 4.48
CA LYS A 76 -15.51 8.41 3.26
C LYS A 76 -14.90 7.03 3.20
N ASN A 77 -14.83 6.47 1.98
CA ASN A 77 -14.01 5.28 1.72
C ASN A 77 -12.53 5.65 1.74
N ILE A 78 -11.66 4.67 2.00
CA ILE A 78 -10.23 4.90 2.20
C ILE A 78 -9.42 4.15 1.14
N LEU A 79 -8.52 4.87 0.48
CA LEU A 79 -7.40 4.29 -0.27
C LEU A 79 -6.15 4.32 0.62
N LEU A 80 -5.73 3.15 1.08
CA LEU A 80 -4.50 3.00 1.85
C LEU A 80 -3.33 2.78 0.90
N ASP A 81 -2.49 3.78 0.71
CA ASP A 81 -1.23 3.70 -0.03
C ASP A 81 -0.20 2.91 0.78
N GLY A 82 0.16 1.71 0.29
CA GLY A 82 1.00 0.77 1.00
C GLY A 82 1.66 -0.27 0.10
N HIS A 83 1.95 -1.43 0.68
CA HIS A 83 2.65 -2.52 0.01
C HIS A 83 2.07 -3.86 0.44
N LEU A 84 1.96 -4.80 -0.50
CA LEU A 84 1.67 -6.21 -0.22
C LEU A 84 2.94 -6.97 0.11
N CYS A 85 4.05 -6.59 -0.52
CA CYS A 85 5.35 -7.21 -0.35
C CYS A 85 6.42 -6.13 -0.12
N MET A 86 7.37 -6.42 0.76
CA MET A 86 8.48 -5.55 1.10
C MET A 86 9.76 -6.37 1.24
N LEU A 87 10.91 -5.70 1.27
CA LEU A 87 12.17 -6.33 1.64
C LEU A 87 12.31 -6.33 3.16
N ASN A 88 12.67 -7.48 3.73
CA ASN A 88 13.08 -7.54 5.13
C ASN A 88 14.52 -7.02 5.29
N LYS A 89 15.03 -7.02 6.54
CA LYS A 89 16.39 -6.55 6.85
C LYS A 89 17.48 -7.35 6.15
N ASP A 90 17.19 -8.60 5.79
CA ASP A 90 18.11 -9.50 5.10
C ASP A 90 17.99 -9.37 3.56
N GLY A 91 17.20 -8.41 3.07
CA GLY A 91 16.99 -8.18 1.64
C GLY A 91 16.10 -9.24 0.97
N GLN A 92 15.38 -10.06 1.72
CA GLN A 92 14.46 -11.07 1.18
C GLN A 92 13.07 -10.49 0.99
N VAL A 93 12.37 -10.91 -0.09
CA VAL A 93 10.98 -10.50 -0.30
C VAL A 93 10.11 -11.17 0.76
N THR A 94 9.34 -10.36 1.47
CA THR A 94 8.45 -10.78 2.54
C THR A 94 7.06 -10.17 2.30
N ARG A 95 6.03 -11.01 2.35
CA ARG A 95 4.63 -10.60 2.30
C ARG A 95 4.22 -9.91 3.60
N ILE A 96 3.32 -8.95 3.54
CA ILE A 96 2.65 -8.48 4.76
C ILE A 96 1.84 -9.63 5.38
N PRO A 97 1.73 -9.70 6.71
CA PRO A 97 0.94 -10.73 7.39
C PRO A 97 -0.50 -10.80 6.87
N GLU A 98 -1.00 -12.01 6.60
CA GLU A 98 -2.38 -12.20 6.09
C GLU A 98 -3.45 -11.67 7.06
N ASN A 99 -3.16 -11.74 8.37
CA ASN A 99 -4.07 -11.25 9.39
C ASN A 99 -4.25 -9.72 9.32
N PHE A 100 -3.28 -8.97 8.77
CA PHE A 100 -3.42 -7.54 8.54
C PHE A 100 -4.59 -7.25 7.59
N VAL A 101 -4.65 -7.94 6.45
CA VAL A 101 -5.72 -7.76 5.44
C VAL A 101 -7.10 -7.90 6.07
N LYS A 102 -7.27 -8.89 6.96
CA LYS A 102 -8.51 -9.10 7.70
C LYS A 102 -8.76 -8.03 8.76
N LYS A 103 -7.78 -7.76 9.63
CA LYS A 103 -7.93 -6.82 10.75
C LYS A 103 -8.11 -5.37 10.28
N ALA A 104 -7.51 -5.01 9.15
CA ALA A 104 -7.65 -3.69 8.52
C ALA A 104 -8.98 -3.56 7.74
N ASP A 105 -9.73 -4.66 7.60
CA ASP A 105 -10.98 -4.73 6.84
C ASP A 105 -10.77 -4.27 5.38
N ILE A 106 -9.74 -4.81 4.74
CA ILE A 106 -9.42 -4.54 3.33
C ILE A 106 -10.44 -5.29 2.46
N CYS A 107 -11.27 -4.56 1.71
CA CYS A 107 -12.28 -5.12 0.83
C CYS A 107 -11.78 -5.33 -0.61
N GLY A 108 -10.73 -4.62 -1.01
CA GLY A 108 -10.12 -4.73 -2.34
C GLY A 108 -8.66 -4.31 -2.36
N ILE A 109 -7.95 -4.71 -3.42
CA ILE A 109 -6.55 -4.38 -3.63
C ILE A 109 -6.36 -3.86 -5.06
N ILE A 110 -5.73 -2.71 -5.22
CA ILE A 110 -5.29 -2.25 -6.54
C ILE A 110 -3.78 -2.25 -6.56
N ILE A 111 -3.16 -2.94 -7.50
CA ILE A 111 -1.69 -2.97 -7.64
C ILE A 111 -1.27 -2.08 -8.81
N LEU A 112 -0.54 -1.02 -8.50
CA LEU A 112 0.17 -0.23 -9.51
C LEU A 112 1.46 -0.93 -9.89
N SER A 113 1.62 -1.20 -11.18
CA SER A 113 2.80 -1.84 -11.77
C SER A 113 3.38 -0.98 -12.89
N ASP A 114 4.68 -1.16 -13.16
CA ASP A 114 5.39 -0.53 -14.27
C ASP A 114 6.55 -1.43 -14.72
N SER A 115 7.19 -1.10 -15.83
CA SER A 115 8.43 -1.78 -16.25
C SER A 115 9.51 -1.66 -15.17
N ALA A 116 10.25 -2.75 -14.94
CA ALA A 116 11.25 -2.79 -13.87
C ALA A 116 12.38 -1.79 -14.13
N GLU A 117 12.69 -1.55 -15.40
CA GLU A 117 13.67 -0.57 -15.89
C GLU A 117 13.24 0.86 -15.49
N MET A 118 11.98 1.24 -15.76
CA MET A 118 11.49 2.56 -15.39
C MET A 118 11.46 2.77 -13.88
N ILE A 119 11.13 1.72 -13.11
CA ILE A 119 11.15 1.77 -11.64
C ILE A 119 12.59 1.91 -11.14
N TYR A 120 13.52 1.14 -11.71
CA TYR A 120 14.94 1.19 -11.40
C TYR A 120 15.51 2.59 -11.65
N ASP A 121 15.23 3.18 -12.82
CA ASP A 121 15.67 4.53 -13.17
C ASP A 121 15.13 5.58 -12.19
N ARG A 122 13.84 5.51 -11.84
CA ARG A 122 13.24 6.40 -10.83
C ARG A 122 13.90 6.26 -9.46
N LEU A 123 14.19 5.04 -9.03
CA LEU A 123 14.83 4.78 -7.74
C LEU A 123 16.27 5.30 -7.71
N ASN A 124 17.03 5.10 -8.78
CA ASN A 124 18.40 5.60 -8.90
C ASN A 124 18.47 7.12 -8.87
N LEU A 125 17.53 7.79 -9.56
CA LEU A 125 17.47 9.25 -9.59
C LEU A 125 17.10 9.86 -8.24
N ARG A 126 16.30 9.16 -7.42
CA ARG A 126 15.72 9.74 -6.19
C ARG A 126 16.47 9.38 -4.92
N ASP A 127 16.81 8.11 -4.73
CA ASP A 127 17.18 7.57 -3.42
C ASP A 127 18.69 7.23 -3.31
N SER A 128 19.47 7.35 -4.41
CA SER A 128 20.88 6.94 -4.51
C SER A 128 21.17 5.51 -4.01
N LYS A 129 20.12 4.69 -3.87
CA LYS A 129 20.13 3.32 -3.38
C LYS A 129 19.73 2.41 -4.53
N THR A 130 20.69 1.64 -5.00
CA THR A 130 20.54 0.71 -6.12
C THR A 130 19.85 -0.56 -5.64
N LEU A 131 18.52 -0.54 -5.58
CA LEU A 131 17.79 -1.81 -5.55
C LEU A 131 18.04 -2.50 -6.90
N GLN A 132 18.59 -3.71 -6.87
CA GLN A 132 18.83 -4.50 -8.09
C GLN A 132 17.52 -4.71 -8.86
N ILE A 133 17.58 -4.59 -10.19
CA ILE A 133 16.40 -4.72 -11.06
C ILE A 133 15.73 -6.08 -10.89
N GLU A 134 16.50 -7.14 -10.65
CA GLU A 134 16.02 -8.48 -10.34
C GLU A 134 15.12 -8.48 -9.11
N LYS A 135 15.44 -7.67 -8.12
CA LYS A 135 14.66 -7.54 -6.89
C LYS A 135 13.35 -6.77 -7.11
N ILE A 136 13.36 -5.78 -8.00
CA ILE A 136 12.14 -5.08 -8.43
C ILE A 136 11.21 -6.07 -9.14
N ILE A 137 11.74 -6.90 -10.04
CA ILE A 137 10.99 -7.95 -10.75
C ILE A 137 10.41 -8.96 -9.74
N GLU A 138 11.22 -9.42 -8.79
CA GLU A 138 10.80 -10.36 -7.74
C GLU A 138 9.67 -9.77 -6.88
N LEU A 139 9.81 -8.51 -6.44
CA LEU A 139 8.78 -7.82 -5.66
C LEU A 139 7.47 -7.67 -6.45
N GLN A 140 7.52 -7.20 -7.70
CA GLN A 140 6.31 -7.05 -8.52
C GLN A 140 5.63 -8.40 -8.73
N ARG A 141 6.40 -9.45 -9.05
CA ARG A 141 5.87 -10.80 -9.18
C ARG A 141 5.21 -11.29 -7.89
N GLU A 142 5.84 -11.05 -6.74
CA GLU A 142 5.35 -11.53 -5.47
C GLU A 142 4.09 -10.78 -5.01
N GLU A 143 3.96 -9.48 -5.29
CA GLU A 143 2.70 -8.75 -5.05
C GLU A 143 1.52 -9.36 -5.84
N GLN A 144 1.75 -9.71 -7.10
CA GLN A 144 0.76 -10.35 -7.95
C GLN A 144 0.37 -11.74 -7.44
N LEU A 145 1.36 -12.56 -7.07
CA LEU A 145 1.12 -13.89 -6.50
C LEU A 145 0.36 -13.80 -5.18
N TYR A 146 0.70 -12.83 -4.35
CA TYR A 146 0.06 -12.68 -3.06
C TYR A 146 -1.38 -12.17 -3.19
N ALA A 147 -1.67 -11.21 -4.07
CA ALA A 147 -3.04 -10.78 -4.32
C ALA A 147 -3.93 -11.90 -4.89
N LYS A 148 -3.40 -12.72 -5.80
CA LYS A 148 -4.09 -13.94 -6.28
C LYS A 148 -4.41 -14.91 -5.14
N TYR A 149 -3.45 -15.10 -4.23
CA TYR A 149 -3.65 -15.92 -3.04
C TYR A 149 -4.72 -15.34 -2.10
N LEU A 150 -4.70 -14.04 -1.83
CA LEU A 150 -5.69 -13.34 -1.00
C LEU A 150 -7.09 -13.41 -1.61
N LYS A 151 -7.22 -13.28 -2.94
CA LYS A 151 -8.49 -13.49 -3.65
C LYS A 151 -9.02 -14.91 -3.46
N LYS A 152 -8.17 -15.93 -3.65
CA LYS A 152 -8.59 -17.33 -3.49
C LYS A 152 -9.00 -17.66 -2.05
N LYS A 153 -8.24 -17.19 -1.07
CA LYS A 153 -8.42 -17.57 0.34
C LYS A 153 -9.46 -16.71 1.07
N TYR A 154 -9.51 -15.42 0.77
CA TYR A 154 -10.32 -14.44 1.50
C TYR A 154 -11.34 -13.70 0.64
N ARG A 155 -11.42 -14.00 -0.67
CA ARG A 155 -12.33 -13.35 -1.62
C ARG A 155 -12.14 -11.84 -1.73
N VAL A 156 -10.95 -11.34 -1.38
CA VAL A 156 -10.54 -9.95 -1.59
C VAL A 156 -10.19 -9.80 -3.07
N ASN A 157 -11.01 -9.05 -3.81
CA ASN A 157 -10.74 -8.81 -5.23
C ASN A 157 -9.50 -7.94 -5.41
N PHE A 158 -8.85 -8.10 -6.56
CA PHE A 158 -7.74 -7.25 -6.93
C PHE A 158 -7.75 -6.90 -8.41
N GLU A 159 -7.23 -5.72 -8.72
CA GLU A 159 -7.02 -5.23 -10.08
C GLU A 159 -5.59 -4.72 -10.26
N ASN A 160 -5.13 -4.76 -11.50
CA ASN A 160 -3.80 -4.30 -11.88
C ASN A 160 -3.91 -3.05 -12.72
N VAL A 161 -3.22 -2.00 -12.30
CA VAL A 161 -3.18 -0.72 -13.01
C VAL A 161 -1.75 -0.36 -13.37
N THR A 162 -1.61 0.44 -14.42
CA THR A 162 -0.34 1.04 -14.83
C THR A 162 -0.50 2.54 -14.94
N HIS A 163 0.58 3.29 -15.14
CA HIS A 163 0.51 4.75 -15.37
C HIS A 163 -0.25 5.15 -16.65
N LYS A 164 -0.65 4.19 -17.49
CA LYS A 164 -1.52 4.44 -18.65
C LYS A 164 -3.01 4.46 -18.28
N CYS A 165 -3.37 3.96 -17.09
CA CYS A 165 -4.75 3.96 -16.61
C CYS A 165 -5.19 5.41 -16.36
N ASP A 166 -6.23 5.84 -17.06
CA ASP A 166 -6.78 7.18 -16.87
C ASP A 166 -7.65 7.25 -15.60
N ARG A 167 -7.98 8.48 -15.20
CA ARG A 167 -8.74 8.74 -13.99
C ARG A 167 -10.10 8.04 -13.96
N ASN A 168 -10.85 8.06 -15.06
CA ASN A 168 -12.20 7.48 -15.08
C ASN A 168 -12.12 5.96 -14.99
N GLU A 169 -11.18 5.35 -15.70
CA GLU A 169 -10.91 3.92 -15.58
C GLU A 169 -10.51 3.54 -14.14
N PHE A 170 -9.60 4.31 -13.54
CA PHE A 170 -9.18 4.08 -12.16
C PHE A 170 -10.34 4.16 -11.17
N LEU A 171 -11.19 5.19 -11.28
CA LEU A 171 -12.36 5.34 -10.42
C LEU A 171 -13.38 4.22 -10.63
N ASN A 172 -13.54 3.70 -11.85
CA ASN A 172 -14.41 2.54 -12.08
C ASN A 172 -13.90 1.28 -11.36
N TYR A 173 -12.59 1.03 -11.34
CA TYR A 173 -12.02 -0.06 -10.55
C TYR A 173 -12.26 0.13 -9.05
N VAL A 174 -12.07 1.35 -8.56
CA VAL A 174 -12.30 1.70 -7.15
C VAL A 174 -13.76 1.47 -6.76
N GLU A 175 -14.71 1.98 -7.56
CA GLU A 175 -16.15 1.81 -7.31
C GLU A 175 -16.60 0.35 -7.38
N GLY A 176 -16.03 -0.44 -8.31
CA GLY A 176 -16.34 -1.87 -8.44
C GLY A 176 -15.84 -2.75 -7.28
N MET A 177 -14.96 -2.23 -6.42
CA MET A 177 -14.37 -2.96 -5.29
C MET A 177 -15.03 -2.66 -3.94
N TRP A 178 -15.88 -1.64 -3.88
CA TRP A 178 -16.63 -1.31 -2.67
C TRP A 178 -17.72 -2.34 -2.41
#